data_AF-A0A800JX13-F1
#
_entry.id   AF-A0A800JX13-F1
#
_cell.length_a   1.000
_cell.length_b   1.000
_cell.length_c   1.000
_cell.angle_alpha   90.00
_cell.angle_beta   90.00
_cell.angle_gamma   90.00
#
_symmetry.space_group_name_H-M   'P 1'
#
loop_
_entity.id
_entity.type
_entity.pdbx_description
1 polymer ?
#
loop_
_entity_poly.entity_id
_entity_poly.type
_entity_poly.pdbx_seq_one_letter_code
_entity_poly.pdbx_strand_id
1 'polypeptide(L)'
;NTDDNETGELGTALPLDDVSFLYFVRSLPLEVGQTYTIPRYFKKDGNPIVLEVVGRDVREVGAGTFNTIVVRPTIKTSSLYKEGGDAELHFTDDENRYLVYMRVGMPLVGSLTLHLENIVEGTPIHSGETAW
;
A
#
# COMPACT_ATOMS: atom_id res chain seq x y z
N ASN A 1 19.80 14.75 -9.65
CA ASN A 1 19.30 14.85 -8.28
C ASN A 1 18.44 16.11 -8.22
N THR A 2 17.20 16.00 -8.67
CA THR A 2 16.23 17.11 -8.67
C THR A 2 15.19 16.73 -7.63
N ASP A 3 15.38 17.23 -6.42
CA ASP A 3 14.28 17.39 -5.47
C ASP A 3 13.39 18.48 -6.06
N ASP A 4 12.35 18.06 -6.77
CA ASP A 4 11.31 18.98 -7.22
C ASP A 4 10.54 19.41 -5.96
N ASN A 5 10.92 20.56 -5.41
CA ASN A 5 10.36 21.17 -4.21
C ASN A 5 8.92 21.67 -4.49
N GLU A 6 8.01 20.73 -4.78
CA GLU A 6 6.60 20.96 -4.99
C GLU A 6 5.92 21.23 -3.65
N THR A 7 5.54 22.49 -3.41
CA THR A 7 4.72 22.88 -2.27
C THR A 7 3.24 22.91 -2.68
N GLY A 8 2.37 22.24 -1.93
CA GLY A 8 0.92 22.22 -2.16
C GLY A 8 0.11 22.20 -0.86
N GLU A 9 -1.19 22.47 -0.95
CA GLU A 9 -2.09 22.34 0.21
C GLU A 9 -2.28 20.86 0.57
N LEU A 10 -2.06 20.52 1.85
CA LEU A 10 -2.34 19.18 2.36
C LEU A 10 -3.85 18.89 2.30
N GLY A 11 -4.21 17.68 1.86
CA GLY A 11 -5.61 17.26 1.77
C GLY A 11 -6.33 17.10 3.13
N THR A 12 -5.58 17.03 4.23
CA THR A 12 -6.06 16.65 5.58
C THR A 12 -5.05 17.06 6.66
N ALA A 13 -5.49 17.19 7.91
CA ALA A 13 -4.64 17.47 9.07
C ALA A 13 -3.69 16.31 9.46
N LEU A 14 -3.97 15.09 8.99
CA LEU A 14 -3.14 13.90 9.22
C LEU A 14 -2.88 13.18 7.87
N PRO A 15 -2.14 13.83 6.96
CA PRO A 15 -1.90 13.31 5.62
C PRO A 15 -1.04 12.05 5.66
N LEU A 16 -1.30 11.18 4.69
CA LEU A 16 -0.50 10.02 4.35
C LEU A 16 0.05 10.26 2.94
N ASP A 17 1.37 10.29 2.82
CA ASP A 17 2.08 10.11 1.55
C ASP A 17 1.94 8.66 1.04
N ASP A 18 2.50 8.37 -0.13
CA ASP A 18 2.37 7.05 -0.75
C ASP A 18 2.92 5.92 0.14
N VAL A 19 4.06 6.13 0.82
CA VAL A 19 4.71 5.12 1.65
C VAL A 19 3.96 4.93 2.96
N SER A 20 3.66 6.02 3.66
CA SER A 20 2.90 6.00 4.91
C SER A 20 1.48 5.46 4.73
N PHE A 21 0.86 5.63 3.55
CA PHE A 21 -0.39 4.97 3.21
C PHE A 21 -0.25 3.44 3.19
N LEU A 22 0.79 2.89 2.55
CA LEU A 22 1.05 1.45 2.55
C LEU A 22 1.23 0.90 3.97
N TYR A 23 1.97 1.62 4.84
CA TYR A 23 2.11 1.24 6.24
C TYR A 23 0.80 1.34 7.02
N PHE A 24 -0.04 2.33 6.73
CA PHE A 24 -1.37 2.43 7.34
C PHE A 24 -2.25 1.24 6.95
N VAL A 25 -2.23 0.81 5.69
CA VAL A 25 -3.00 -0.36 5.22
C VAL A 25 -2.64 -1.63 6.00
N ARG A 26 -1.37 -1.82 6.38
CA ARG A 26 -0.91 -2.95 7.21
C ARG A 26 -1.55 -3.01 8.60
N SER A 27 -2.09 -1.89 9.10
CA SER A 27 -2.78 -1.83 10.40
C SER A 27 -4.26 -2.20 10.32
N LEU A 28 -4.82 -2.35 9.11
CA LEU A 28 -6.21 -2.71 8.92
C LEU A 28 -6.42 -4.23 9.08
N PRO A 29 -7.64 -4.69 9.44
CA PRO A 29 -7.95 -6.11 9.51
C PRO A 29 -7.75 -6.86 8.18
N LEU A 30 -7.98 -6.17 7.05
CA LEU A 30 -7.90 -6.71 5.69
C LEU A 30 -8.77 -7.96 5.50
N GLU A 31 -10.01 -7.92 5.99
CA GLU A 31 -10.97 -8.99 5.78
C GLU A 31 -11.50 -8.97 4.34
N VAL A 32 -11.45 -10.13 3.67
CA VAL A 32 -11.92 -10.27 2.28
C VAL A 32 -13.38 -9.84 2.16
N GLY A 33 -13.66 -9.00 1.17
CA GLY A 33 -14.97 -8.39 0.91
C GLY A 33 -15.20 -7.06 1.62
N GLN A 34 -14.30 -6.62 2.51
CA GLN A 34 -14.39 -5.30 3.12
C GLN A 34 -13.89 -4.19 2.19
N THR A 35 -14.49 -3.01 2.36
CA THR A 35 -14.09 -1.78 1.68
C THR A 35 -13.82 -0.69 2.70
N TYR A 36 -12.67 -0.03 2.58
CA TYR A 36 -12.28 1.09 3.43
C TYR A 36 -12.26 2.38 2.61
N THR A 37 -12.80 3.47 3.17
CA THR A 37 -12.71 4.81 2.57
C THR A 37 -11.80 5.68 3.41
N ILE A 38 -10.68 6.11 2.83
CA ILE A 38 -9.57 6.77 3.55
C ILE A 38 -9.39 8.18 3.00
N PRO A 39 -9.91 9.23 3.67
CA PRO A 39 -9.80 10.62 3.26
C PRO A 39 -8.49 11.25 3.79
N ARG A 40 -7.38 10.52 3.68
CA ARG A 40 -6.11 10.91 4.29
C ARG A 40 -4.95 11.05 3.31
N TYR A 41 -5.17 10.98 2.01
CA TYR A 41 -4.09 11.14 1.05
C TYR A 41 -3.56 12.57 1.03
N PHE A 42 -2.24 12.74 0.91
CA PHE A 42 -1.62 14.06 0.96
C PHE A 42 -2.08 14.98 -0.18
N LYS A 43 -2.30 14.43 -1.39
CA LYS A 43 -2.89 15.18 -2.51
C LYS A 43 -4.39 15.27 -2.34
N LYS A 44 -4.90 16.48 -2.10
CA LYS A 44 -6.34 16.78 -1.93
C LYS A 44 -7.20 16.14 -3.03
N ASP A 45 -6.79 16.28 -4.29
CA ASP A 45 -7.53 15.78 -5.45
C ASP A 45 -7.58 14.25 -5.54
N GLY A 46 -6.69 13.54 -4.85
CA GLY A 46 -6.70 12.07 -4.78
C GLY A 46 -7.59 11.50 -3.68
N ASN A 47 -8.28 12.35 -2.92
CA ASN A 47 -9.14 11.91 -1.84
C ASN A 47 -10.61 11.74 -2.26
N PRO A 48 -11.33 10.80 -1.63
CA PRO A 48 -10.80 9.74 -0.75
C PRO A 48 -10.19 8.59 -1.57
N ILE A 49 -9.24 7.86 -0.96
CA ILE A 49 -8.82 6.56 -1.47
C ILE A 49 -9.85 5.51 -1.04
N VAL A 50 -10.37 4.73 -1.97
CA VAL A 50 -11.22 3.56 -1.69
C VAL A 50 -10.38 2.31 -1.80
N LEU A 51 -10.25 1.55 -0.72
CA LEU A 51 -9.47 0.31 -0.68
C LEU A 51 -10.41 -0.89 -0.56
N GLU A 52 -10.35 -1.79 -1.53
CA GLU A 52 -11.15 -3.02 -1.53
C GLU A 52 -10.25 -4.22 -1.22
N VAL A 53 -10.67 -5.09 -0.30
CA VAL A 53 -9.99 -6.37 -0.04
C VAL A 53 -10.63 -7.44 -0.91
N VAL A 54 -9.96 -7.81 -1.99
CA VAL A 54 -10.60 -8.57 -3.08
C VAL A 54 -10.46 -10.08 -2.93
N GLY A 55 -9.49 -10.57 -2.16
CA GLY A 55 -9.30 -12.00 -1.99
C GLY A 55 -7.99 -12.40 -1.35
N ARG A 56 -7.66 -13.68 -1.50
CA ARG A 56 -6.37 -14.27 -1.10
C ARG A 56 -5.78 -15.03 -2.27
N ASP A 57 -4.46 -15.06 -2.36
CA ASP A 57 -3.74 -15.88 -3.31
C ASP A 57 -2.41 -16.38 -2.75
N VAL A 58 -1.66 -17.13 -3.56
CA VAL A 58 -0.28 -17.53 -3.26
C VAL A 58 0.64 -16.81 -4.23
N ARG A 59 1.70 -16.17 -3.71
CA ARG A 59 2.72 -15.47 -4.51
C ARG A 59 4.09 -16.03 -4.26
N GLU A 60 4.79 -16.32 -5.35
CA GLU A 60 6.20 -16.68 -5.37
C GLU A 60 7.01 -15.48 -5.86
N VAL A 61 8.00 -15.08 -5.07
CA VAL A 61 8.91 -13.94 -5.31
C VAL A 61 10.32 -14.32 -4.87
N GLY A 62 11.32 -13.46 -5.09
CA GLY A 62 12.71 -13.72 -4.70
C GLY A 62 12.88 -14.07 -3.21
N ALA A 63 12.05 -13.49 -2.34
CA ALA A 63 12.05 -13.76 -0.90
C ALA A 63 11.37 -15.09 -0.50
N GLY A 64 10.75 -15.83 -1.43
CA GLY A 64 10.08 -17.09 -1.17
C GLY A 64 8.61 -17.14 -1.62
N THR A 65 7.85 -18.09 -1.07
CA THR A 65 6.44 -18.31 -1.39
C THR A 65 5.56 -17.93 -0.20
N PHE A 66 4.53 -17.10 -0.43
CA PHE A 66 3.68 -16.54 0.62
C PHE A 66 2.20 -16.73 0.30
N ASN A 67 1.40 -17.02 1.32
CA ASN A 67 -0.04 -16.76 1.28
C ASN A 67 -0.24 -15.24 1.42
N THR A 68 -1.08 -14.65 0.57
CA THR A 68 -1.27 -13.20 0.54
C THR A 68 -2.74 -12.81 0.57
N ILE A 69 -3.01 -11.61 1.11
CA ILE A 69 -4.26 -10.89 0.98
C ILE A 69 -4.08 -9.84 -0.12
N VAL A 70 -5.00 -9.84 -1.08
CA VAL A 70 -4.99 -8.92 -2.21
C VAL A 70 -5.89 -7.73 -1.91
N VAL A 71 -5.36 -6.53 -2.08
CA VAL A 71 -6.11 -5.28 -1.94
C VAL A 71 -5.96 -4.40 -3.16
N ARG A 72 -7.03 -3.69 -3.51
CA ARG A 72 -7.09 -2.77 -4.65
C ARG A 72 -7.44 -1.36 -4.19
N PRO A 73 -6.49 -0.41 -4.23
CA PRO A 73 -6.78 1.00 -3.97
C PRO A 73 -7.27 1.70 -5.25
N THR A 74 -8.32 2.50 -5.10
CA THR A 74 -8.85 3.40 -6.13
C THR A 74 -8.71 4.84 -5.67
N ILE A 75 -8.00 5.66 -6.46
CA ILE A 75 -7.81 7.10 -6.23
C ILE A 75 -8.71 7.85 -7.21
N LYS A 76 -9.61 8.70 -6.70
CA LYS A 76 -10.43 9.56 -7.57
C LYS A 76 -9.58 10.73 -8.04
N THR A 77 -9.62 11.11 -9.31
CA THR A 77 -8.98 12.34 -9.81
C THR A 77 -9.93 13.11 -10.74
N SER A 78 -9.74 14.43 -10.85
CA SER A 78 -10.67 15.39 -11.49
C SER A 78 -10.83 15.23 -13.01
N SER A 79 -9.89 14.58 -13.70
CA SER A 79 -10.09 14.11 -15.07
C SER A 79 -10.79 12.75 -15.04
N LEU A 80 -12.13 12.80 -15.02
CA LEU A 80 -13.08 11.71 -15.37
C LEU A 80 -12.48 10.30 -15.25
N TYR A 81 -12.47 9.72 -14.05
CA TYR A 81 -12.08 8.33 -13.86
C TYR A 81 -10.84 7.98 -14.70
N LYS A 82 -9.70 8.66 -14.49
CA LYS A 82 -8.44 7.96 -14.75
C LYS A 82 -8.50 6.75 -13.83
N GLU A 83 -8.99 5.65 -14.39
CA GLU A 83 -9.01 4.29 -13.86
C GLU A 83 -7.78 4.21 -12.98
N GLY A 84 -7.98 4.25 -11.65
CA GLY A 84 -6.88 4.22 -10.71
C GLY A 84 -6.08 2.98 -11.07
N GLY A 85 -4.93 3.17 -11.69
CA GLY A 85 -4.41 2.24 -12.68
C GLY A 85 -4.26 0.84 -12.12
N ASP A 86 -5.26 -0.01 -12.36
CA ASP A 86 -5.39 -1.43 -12.01
C ASP A 86 -4.38 -1.88 -10.94
N ALA A 87 -4.41 -1.20 -9.78
CA ALA A 87 -3.39 -1.31 -8.78
C ALA A 87 -3.74 -2.47 -7.85
N GLU A 88 -2.79 -3.38 -7.67
CA GLU A 88 -2.95 -4.55 -6.81
C GLU A 88 -1.78 -4.59 -5.84
N LEU A 89 -2.10 -4.66 -4.55
CA LEU A 89 -1.14 -4.80 -3.48
C LEU A 89 -1.38 -6.15 -2.80
N HIS A 90 -0.31 -6.91 -2.60
CA HIS A 90 -0.35 -8.23 -2.00
C HIS A 90 0.41 -8.19 -0.70
N PHE A 91 -0.30 -8.34 0.41
CA PHE A 91 0.27 -8.37 1.75
C PHE A 91 0.33 -9.81 2.26
N THR A 92 1.37 -10.22 2.99
CA THR A 92 1.38 -11.54 3.63
C THR A 92 0.13 -11.73 4.50
N ASP A 93 -0.46 -12.92 4.45
CA ASP A 93 -1.57 -13.29 5.34
C ASP A 93 -1.05 -13.78 6.71
N ASP A 94 -0.29 -12.92 7.38
CA ASP A 94 0.23 -13.09 8.74
C ASP A 94 0.20 -11.75 9.51
N GLU A 95 0.64 -11.75 10.76
CA GLU A 95 0.65 -10.55 11.61
C GLU A 95 1.60 -9.45 11.08
N ASN A 96 2.59 -9.81 10.28
CA ASN A 96 3.56 -8.84 9.77
C ASN A 96 2.98 -8.00 8.64
N ARG A 97 2.12 -8.58 7.79
CA ARG A 97 1.53 -7.91 6.61
C ARG A 97 2.62 -7.30 5.70
N TYR A 98 3.66 -8.05 5.35
CA TYR A 98 4.68 -7.58 4.40
C TYR A 98 4.08 -7.38 3.01
N LEU A 99 4.39 -6.27 2.35
CA LEU A 99 4.04 -6.07 0.94
C LEU A 99 4.97 -6.95 0.09
N VAL A 100 4.46 -8.06 -0.44
CA VAL A 100 5.25 -9.05 -1.19
C VAL A 100 5.27 -8.77 -2.68
N TYR A 101 4.19 -8.19 -3.20
CA TYR A 101 4.04 -7.88 -4.61
C TYR A 101 3.14 -6.66 -4.79
N MET A 102 3.49 -5.82 -5.75
CA MET A 102 2.67 -4.71 -6.19
C MET A 102 2.63 -4.70 -7.71
N ARG A 103 1.43 -4.49 -8.27
CA ARG A 103 1.23 -4.21 -9.68
C ARG A 103 0.54 -2.88 -9.84
N VAL A 104 0.98 -2.09 -10.80
CA VAL A 104 0.28 -0.88 -11.24
C VAL A 104 0.04 -1.00 -12.74
N GLY A 105 -1.22 -1.08 -13.13
CA GLY A 105 -1.62 -1.08 -14.55
C GLY A 105 -1.43 0.30 -15.17
N MET A 106 -0.79 0.34 -16.34
CA MET A 106 -0.58 1.57 -17.10
C MET A 106 -1.15 1.40 -18.51
N PRO A 107 -2.27 2.08 -18.84
CA PRO A 107 -2.83 2.07 -20.17
C PRO A 107 -1.73 2.47 -21.16
N LEU A 108 -1.49 1.65 -22.18
CA LEU A 108 -0.46 1.79 -23.24
C LEU A 108 0.92 1.20 -22.97
N VAL A 109 1.41 1.14 -21.73
CA VAL A 109 2.79 0.66 -21.45
C VAL A 109 2.84 -0.67 -20.70
N GLY A 110 1.68 -1.25 -20.39
CA GLY A 110 1.56 -2.55 -19.72
C GLY A 110 1.40 -2.37 -18.21
N SER A 111 2.33 -2.89 -17.42
CA SER A 111 2.29 -2.76 -15.97
C SER A 111 3.68 -2.63 -15.37
N LEU A 112 3.77 -1.81 -14.32
CA LEU A 112 4.92 -1.80 -13.43
C LEU A 112 4.65 -2.83 -12.34
N THR A 113 5.61 -3.69 -12.06
CA THR A 113 5.53 -4.68 -10.99
C THR A 113 6.72 -4.57 -10.07
N LEU A 114 6.48 -4.62 -8.76
CA LEU A 114 7.52 -4.70 -7.74
C LEU A 114 7.37 -6.04 -7.01
N HIS A 115 8.50 -6.68 -6.74
CA HIS A 115 8.58 -7.99 -6.11
C HIS A 115 9.50 -7.89 -4.91
N LEU A 116 9.12 -8.53 -3.82
CA LEU A 116 9.95 -8.60 -2.63
C LEU A 116 11.11 -9.57 -2.86
N GLU A 117 12.33 -9.04 -2.86
CA GLU A 117 13.55 -9.82 -3.09
C GLU A 117 14.10 -10.45 -1.81
N ASN A 118 14.07 -9.72 -0.68
CA ASN A 118 14.59 -10.21 0.59
C ASN A 118 13.92 -9.49 1.77
N ILE A 119 13.83 -10.17 2.91
CA ILE A 119 13.39 -9.63 4.20
C ILE A 119 14.54 -9.80 5.19
N VAL A 120 14.96 -8.69 5.80
CA VAL A 120 15.95 -8.70 6.88
C VAL A 120 15.29 -8.08 8.10
N GLU A 121 15.16 -8.85 9.17
CA GLU A 121 14.62 -8.33 10.42
C GLU A 121 15.55 -7.26 11.02
N GLY A 122 14.93 -6.18 11.49
CA GLY A 122 15.65 -5.15 12.22
C GLY A 122 16.10 -5.66 13.58
N THR A 123 17.23 -5.15 14.07
CA THR A 123 17.64 -5.38 15.46
C THR A 123 16.78 -4.53 16.39
N PRO A 124 16.08 -5.11 17.39
CA PRO A 124 15.32 -4.32 18.35
C PRO A 124 16.22 -3.30 19.07
N ILE A 125 15.75 -2.05 19.15
CA ILE A 125 16.48 -0.97 19.85
C ILE A 125 16.52 -1.23 21.37
N HIS A 126 15.54 -1.99 21.88
CA HIS A 126 15.51 -2.49 23.24
C HIS A 126 15.46 -4.02 23.20
N SER A 127 16.61 -4.66 23.41
CA SER A 127 16.66 -6.06 23.82
C SER A 127 16.10 -6.14 25.24
N GLY A 128 14.98 -6.85 25.42
CA GLY A 128 14.22 -6.87 26.67
C GLY A 128 15.09 -7.07 27.92
N GLU A 129 15.28 -6.00 28.68
CA GLU A 129 15.44 -6.04 30.12
C GLU A 129 14.10 -5.60 30.69
N THR A 130 13.39 -6.55 31.28
CA THR A 130 12.09 -6.40 31.91
C THR A 130 12.15 -5.32 33.00
N ALA A 131 11.46 -4.21 32.80
CA ALA A 131 10.82 -3.43 33.86
C ALA A 131 9.32 -3.69 33.66
N TRP A 132 8.60 -4.42 34.51
CA TRP A 132 8.57 -4.46 35.97
C TRP A 132 8.11 -5.84 36.46
#